data_AF-A0A4R4TC23-F1
#
_entry.id   AF-A0A4R4TC23-F1
#
_cell.length_a   1.000
_cell.length_b   1.000
_cell.length_c   1.000
_cell.angle_alpha   90.00
_cell.angle_beta   90.00
_cell.angle_gamma   90.00
#
_symmetry.space_group_name_H-M   'P 1'
#
loop_
_entity.id
_entity.type
_entity.pdbx_description
1 polymer ?
#
loop_
_entity_poly.entity_id
_entity_poly.type
_entity_poly.pdbx_seq_one_letter_code
_entity_poly.pdbx_strand_id
1 'polypeptide(L)'
;MTDGAGGTGGLAWERQERILAAVRRSGTVRLSELTRRLGVSAVTVRRDVTALADRGLVRRVHGGITLPYRGLGEPAGGAPPAVFVGMVVPSVDYYWPEVIKGAQAAVAAEGGRLVMRASSYDPADDRRQVGALLDRGVQTLLAAPATAGAAGLELLRWLGGLPLPVVLVERLPPPA
;
A
#
# COMPACT_ATOMS: atom_id res chain seq x y z
N MET A 1 10.41 40.53 -21.20
CA MET A 1 11.01 40.65 -19.85
C MET A 1 10.24 39.67 -18.96
N THR A 2 10.50 38.36 -19.17
CA THR A 2 11.09 37.38 -18.20
C THR A 2 10.14 37.09 -17.03
N ASP A 3 9.71 35.86 -16.73
CA ASP A 3 10.30 34.54 -16.96
C ASP A 3 9.23 33.43 -16.80
N GLY A 4 9.38 32.36 -17.59
CA GLY A 4 8.58 31.15 -17.52
C GLY A 4 9.31 30.07 -16.73
N ALA A 5 8.81 29.73 -15.54
CA ALA A 5 9.40 28.70 -14.68
C ALA A 5 8.35 27.78 -14.02
N GLY A 6 7.40 27.27 -14.81
CA GLY A 6 6.38 26.30 -14.32
C GLY A 6 6.23 25.00 -15.14
N GLY A 7 6.98 24.83 -16.24
CA GLY A 7 6.58 23.92 -17.31
C GLY A 7 6.91 22.42 -17.14
N THR A 8 7.90 22.04 -16.33
CA THR A 8 8.45 20.67 -16.43
C THR A 8 8.15 19.79 -15.21
N GLY A 9 8.01 20.38 -14.02
CA GLY A 9 7.69 19.66 -12.78
C GLY A 9 6.25 19.16 -12.72
N GLY A 10 5.28 19.99 -13.13
CA GLY A 10 3.86 19.62 -13.16
C GLY A 10 3.57 18.46 -14.11
N LEU A 11 4.18 18.48 -15.30
CA LEU A 11 4.04 17.40 -16.29
C LEU A 11 4.64 16.07 -15.81
N ALA A 12 5.70 16.10 -15.00
CA ALA A 12 6.31 14.89 -14.45
C ALA A 12 5.47 14.27 -13.34
N TRP A 13 4.95 15.10 -12.42
CA TRP A 13 4.05 14.65 -11.36
C TRP A 13 2.78 14.00 -11.91
N GLU A 14 2.08 14.69 -12.81
CA GLU A 14 0.85 14.19 -13.43
C GLU A 14 1.08 12.85 -14.16
N ARG A 15 2.22 12.73 -14.84
CA ARG A 15 2.59 11.48 -15.52
C ARG A 15 2.88 10.35 -14.53
N GLN A 16 3.53 10.64 -13.41
CA GLN A 16 3.78 9.67 -12.34
C GLN A 16 2.48 9.20 -11.69
N GLU A 17 1.52 10.10 -11.44
CA GLU A 17 0.18 9.73 -10.97
C GLU A 17 -0.54 8.81 -11.97
N ARG A 18 -0.47 9.12 -13.27
CA ARG A 18 -1.06 8.29 -14.32
C ARG A 18 -0.43 6.90 -14.39
N ILE A 19 0.89 6.80 -14.17
CA ILE A 19 1.60 5.51 -14.05
C ILE A 19 1.07 4.73 -12.84
N LEU A 20 1.01 5.36 -11.66
CA LEU A 20 0.51 4.72 -10.44
C LEU A 20 -0.94 4.26 -10.59
N ALA A 21 -1.80 5.09 -11.17
CA ALA A 21 -3.19 4.74 -11.42
C ALA A 21 -3.33 3.54 -12.38
N ALA A 22 -2.50 3.47 -13.43
CA ALA A 22 -2.47 2.32 -14.33
C ALA A 22 -2.02 1.03 -13.60
N VAL A 23 -0.97 1.13 -12.79
CA VAL A 23 -0.43 0.01 -12.02
C VAL A 23 -1.41 -0.46 -10.94
N ARG A 24 -2.12 0.45 -10.26
CA ARG A 24 -3.19 0.14 -9.31
C ARG A 24 -4.36 -0.60 -9.95
N ARG A 25 -4.81 -0.17 -11.14
CA ARG A 25 -5.94 -0.79 -11.84
C ARG A 25 -5.62 -2.17 -12.40
N SER A 26 -4.41 -2.35 -12.94
CA SER A 26 -4.04 -3.58 -13.67
C SER A 26 -3.17 -4.54 -12.85
N GLY A 27 -2.70 -4.13 -11.67
CA GLY A 27 -1.78 -4.88 -10.80
C GLY A 27 -0.34 -4.95 -11.34
N THR A 28 -0.16 -5.26 -12.62
CA THR A 28 1.12 -5.20 -13.35
C THR A 28 0.90 -4.60 -14.72
N VAL A 29 1.77 -3.68 -15.14
CA VAL A 29 1.70 -2.99 -16.43
C VAL A 29 3.04 -3.08 -17.14
N ARG A 30 3.04 -3.33 -18.45
CA ARG A 30 4.28 -3.37 -19.24
C ARG A 30 4.79 -1.95 -19.53
N LEU A 31 6.11 -1.79 -19.63
CA LEU A 31 6.72 -0.51 -19.99
C LEU A 31 6.19 0.00 -21.35
N SER A 32 6.06 -0.89 -22.35
CA SER A 32 5.54 -0.57 -23.68
C SER A 32 4.08 -0.13 -23.70
N GLU A 33 3.30 -0.54 -22.69
CA GLU A 33 1.93 -0.09 -22.52
C GLU A 33 1.88 1.33 -21.94
N LEU A 34 2.74 1.64 -20.96
CA LEU A 34 2.85 2.98 -20.41
C LEU A 34 3.31 3.99 -21.47
N THR A 35 4.28 3.64 -22.33
CA THR A 35 4.71 4.53 -23.42
C THR A 35 3.56 4.85 -24.36
N ARG A 36 2.75 3.86 -24.75
CA ARG A 36 1.59 4.05 -25.62
C ARG A 36 0.48 4.87 -24.94
N ARG A 37 0.16 4.57 -23.67
CA ARG A 37 -0.90 5.27 -22.92
C ARG A 37 -0.57 6.72 -22.60
N LEU A 38 0.71 7.03 -22.43
CA LEU A 38 1.18 8.35 -22.01
C LEU A 38 1.71 9.18 -23.19
N GLY A 39 1.92 8.59 -24.36
CA GLY A 39 2.46 9.26 -25.53
C GLY A 39 3.91 9.74 -25.36
N VAL A 40 4.69 9.09 -24.48
CA VAL A 40 6.08 9.49 -24.19
C VAL A 40 7.07 8.37 -24.49
N SER A 41 8.36 8.74 -24.63
CA SER A 41 9.43 7.80 -24.91
C SER A 41 9.65 6.76 -23.80
N ALA A 42 10.21 5.60 -24.15
CA ALA A 42 10.59 4.59 -23.17
C ALA A 42 11.60 5.10 -22.14
N VAL A 43 12.50 6.03 -22.52
CA VAL A 43 13.49 6.62 -21.61
C VAL A 43 12.79 7.50 -20.56
N THR A 44 11.76 8.25 -20.96
CA THR A 44 10.96 9.10 -20.06
C THR A 44 10.20 8.24 -19.05
N VAL A 45 9.49 7.20 -19.53
CA VAL A 45 8.78 6.28 -18.64
C VAL A 45 9.74 5.56 -17.69
N ARG A 46 10.92 5.12 -18.17
CA ARG A 46 11.93 4.51 -17.28
C ARG A 46 12.36 5.48 -16.19
N ARG A 47 12.59 6.76 -16.51
CA ARG A 47 12.95 7.77 -15.52
C ARG A 47 11.87 7.95 -14.46
N ASP A 48 10.61 8.06 -14.87
CA ASP A 48 9.48 8.19 -13.92
C ASP A 48 9.30 6.94 -13.07
N VAL A 49 9.41 5.75 -13.67
CA VAL A 49 9.32 4.47 -12.96
C VAL A 49 10.49 4.31 -12.00
N THR A 50 11.71 4.76 -12.35
CA THR A 50 12.85 4.78 -11.42
C THR A 50 12.51 5.67 -10.23
N ALA A 51 12.10 6.92 -10.47
CA ALA A 51 11.74 7.85 -9.40
C ALA A 51 10.58 7.36 -8.52
N LEU A 52 9.63 6.63 -9.09
CA LEU A 52 8.56 5.97 -8.34
C LEU A 52 9.07 4.75 -7.55
N ALA A 53 9.99 3.97 -8.10
CA ALA A 53 10.57 2.79 -7.45
C ALA A 53 11.52 3.18 -6.31
N ASP A 54 12.31 4.24 -6.48
CA ASP A 54 13.20 4.79 -5.45
C ASP A 54 12.41 5.30 -4.24
N ARG A 55 11.17 5.76 -4.46
CA ARG A 55 10.20 6.12 -3.42
C ARG A 55 9.39 4.93 -2.89
N GLY A 56 9.65 3.72 -3.39
CA GLY A 56 8.92 2.52 -2.98
C GLY A 56 7.46 2.48 -3.44
N LEU A 57 7.05 3.25 -4.46
CA LEU A 57 5.66 3.35 -4.92
C LEU A 57 5.31 2.34 -6.03
N VAL A 58 6.33 1.80 -6.70
CA VAL A 58 6.21 0.71 -7.68
C VAL A 58 7.45 -0.19 -7.57
N ARG A 59 7.36 -1.40 -8.13
CA ARG A 59 8.51 -2.30 -8.29
C ARG A 59 8.64 -2.74 -9.74
N ARG A 60 9.89 -2.88 -10.19
CA ARG A 60 10.22 -3.49 -11.48
C ARG A 60 10.28 -5.00 -11.32
N VAL A 61 9.59 -5.70 -12.20
CA VAL A 61 9.65 -7.17 -12.34
C VAL A 61 10.14 -7.51 -13.74
N HIS A 62 10.50 -8.78 -13.95
CA HIS A 62 10.85 -9.25 -15.28
C HIS A 62 9.64 -9.06 -16.21
N GLY A 63 9.73 -8.05 -17.10
CA GLY A 63 8.70 -7.71 -18.07
C GLY A 63 7.66 -6.64 -17.67
N GLY A 64 7.74 -6.02 -16.48
CA GLY A 64 6.70 -5.05 -16.09
C GLY A 64 6.99 -4.17 -14.87
N ILE A 65 6.05 -3.28 -14.61
CA ILE A 65 5.96 -2.41 -13.44
C ILE A 65 4.74 -2.86 -12.65
N THR A 66 4.92 -3.18 -11.39
CA THR A 66 3.84 -3.61 -10.49
C THR A 66 3.82 -2.74 -9.25
N LEU A 67 2.76 -2.81 -8.45
CA LEU A 67 2.82 -2.26 -7.11
C LEU A 67 3.95 -2.97 -6.34
N PRO A 68 4.60 -2.31 -5.37
CA PRO A 68 5.61 -2.93 -4.52
C PRO A 68 5.09 -4.22 -3.89
N TYR A 69 3.77 -4.25 -3.68
CA TYR A 69 3.02 -5.36 -3.16
C TYR A 69 1.96 -5.84 -4.16
N ARG A 70 2.20 -7.01 -4.76
CA ARG A 70 1.15 -7.78 -5.44
C ARG A 70 0.30 -8.40 -4.34
N GLY A 71 -0.92 -7.90 -4.13
CA GLY A 71 -1.97 -8.64 -3.46
C GLY A 71 -2.40 -9.84 -4.30
N LEU A 72 -1.52 -10.82 -4.52
CA LEU A 72 -1.87 -12.10 -5.14
C LEU A 72 -1.09 -13.22 -4.46
N GLY A 73 -1.76 -13.84 -3.50
CA GLY A 73 -1.92 -15.28 -3.57
C GLY A 73 -3.39 -15.55 -3.32
N GLU A 74 -4.11 -15.97 -4.36
CA GLU A 74 -5.10 -17.03 -4.14
C GLU A 74 -4.36 -18.20 -3.46
N PRO A 75 -5.02 -18.97 -2.59
CA PRO A 75 -4.39 -20.15 -2.03
C PRO A 75 -4.03 -21.09 -3.17
N ALA A 76 -2.74 -21.16 -3.53
CA ALA A 76 -2.22 -22.38 -4.13
C ALA A 76 -2.38 -23.45 -3.05
N GLY A 77 -3.24 -24.42 -3.31
CA GLY A 77 -3.60 -25.48 -2.37
C GLY A 77 -2.36 -26.02 -1.67
N GLY A 78 -2.31 -25.79 -0.36
CA GLY A 78 -1.22 -26.12 0.55
C GLY A 78 -1.66 -25.73 1.95
N ALA A 79 -1.15 -26.44 2.97
CA ALA A 79 -1.49 -26.19 4.37
C ALA A 79 -1.36 -24.69 4.69
N PRO A 80 -2.31 -24.11 5.44
CA PRO A 80 -2.24 -22.69 5.78
C PRO A 80 -0.91 -22.37 6.46
N PRO A 81 -0.27 -21.23 6.15
CA PRO A 81 0.93 -20.82 6.88
C PRO A 81 0.60 -20.76 8.38
N ALA A 82 1.55 -21.16 9.22
CA ALA A 82 1.37 -21.21 10.67
C ALA A 82 0.96 -19.84 11.25
N VAL A 83 1.33 -18.75 10.58
CA VAL A 83 0.97 -17.38 10.96
C VAL A 83 0.48 -16.61 9.73
N PHE A 84 -0.79 -16.15 9.75
CA PHE A 84 -1.36 -15.32 8.69
C PHE A 84 -1.78 -13.94 9.23
N VAL A 85 -1.03 -12.91 8.86
CA VAL A 85 -1.17 -11.54 9.39
C VAL A 85 -1.81 -10.63 8.36
N GLY A 86 -2.86 -9.92 8.77
CA GLY A 86 -3.41 -8.79 8.04
C GLY A 86 -2.73 -7.49 8.45
N MET A 87 -2.46 -6.60 7.50
CA MET A 87 -1.98 -5.24 7.78
C MET A 87 -2.86 -4.22 7.07
N VAL A 88 -3.44 -3.27 7.80
CA VAL A 88 -4.06 -2.07 7.22
C VAL A 88 -3.15 -0.88 7.47
N VAL A 89 -2.66 -0.30 6.38
CA VAL A 89 -1.84 0.92 6.40
C VAL A 89 -2.64 2.10 5.86
N PRO A 90 -2.53 3.28 6.48
CA PRO A 90 -3.35 4.44 6.13
C PRO A 90 -2.86 5.17 4.87
N SER A 91 -1.61 4.93 4.46
CA SER A 91 -1.13 5.17 3.10
C SER A 91 0.05 4.25 2.77
N VAL A 92 0.31 4.07 1.48
CA VAL A 92 1.58 3.48 0.99
C VAL A 92 2.61 4.55 0.62
N ASP A 93 2.22 5.81 0.71
CA ASP A 93 3.09 6.98 0.58
C ASP A 93 3.64 7.37 1.98
N TYR A 94 4.76 8.11 2.01
CA TYR A 94 5.46 8.62 3.21
C TYR A 94 6.39 7.60 3.92
N TYR A 95 6.54 7.62 5.26
CA TYR A 95 7.47 6.75 6.02
C TYR A 95 7.04 5.27 6.08
N TRP A 96 5.80 4.97 5.67
CA TRP A 96 5.21 3.63 5.70
C TRP A 96 6.01 2.53 5.00
N PRO A 97 6.79 2.76 3.91
CA PRO A 97 7.57 1.72 3.27
C PRO A 97 8.53 0.99 4.21
N GLU A 98 9.21 1.69 5.12
CA GLU A 98 10.13 1.04 6.07
C GLU A 98 9.38 0.27 7.17
N VAL A 99 8.23 0.78 7.61
CA VAL A 99 7.35 0.06 8.56
C VAL A 99 6.80 -1.22 7.93
N ILE A 100 6.33 -1.14 6.69
CA ILE A 100 5.83 -2.27 5.91
C ILE A 100 6.94 -3.30 5.71
N LYS A 101 8.14 -2.85 5.32
CA LYS A 101 9.30 -3.72 5.11
C LYS A 101 9.72 -4.42 6.40
N GLY A 102 9.75 -3.71 7.53
CA GLY A 102 10.05 -4.28 8.84
C GLY A 102 9.01 -5.33 9.27
N ALA A 103 7.72 -5.02 9.14
CA ALA A 103 6.64 -5.95 9.45
C ALA A 103 6.69 -7.21 8.58
N GLN A 104 6.96 -7.05 7.28
CA GLN A 104 7.14 -8.18 6.36
C GLN A 104 8.33 -9.06 6.74
N ALA A 105 9.49 -8.45 7.05
CA ALA A 105 10.68 -9.18 7.45
C ALA A 105 10.44 -9.98 8.75
N ALA A 106 9.77 -9.37 9.73
CA ALA A 106 9.42 -10.04 10.98
C ALA A 106 8.48 -11.23 10.76
N VAL A 107 7.41 -11.05 9.98
CA VAL A 107 6.47 -12.16 9.69
C VAL A 107 7.12 -13.27 8.87
N ALA A 108 8.00 -12.93 7.93
CA ALA A 108 8.72 -13.90 7.11
C ALA A 108 9.75 -14.71 7.93
N ALA A 109 10.41 -14.09 8.93
CA ALA A 109 11.33 -14.77 9.83
C ALA A 109 10.65 -15.91 10.62
N GLU A 110 9.35 -15.78 10.87
CA GLU A 110 8.51 -16.79 11.54
C GLU A 110 7.84 -17.79 10.57
N GLY A 111 8.23 -17.78 9.28
CA GLY A 111 7.58 -18.60 8.24
C GLY A 111 6.11 -18.22 7.99
N GLY A 112 5.69 -17.05 8.45
CA GLY A 112 4.35 -16.52 8.29
C GLY A 112 4.13 -15.81 6.96
N ARG A 113 2.89 -15.37 6.75
CA ARG A 113 2.47 -14.60 5.58
C ARG A 113 1.78 -13.31 6.01
N LEU A 114 2.19 -12.18 5.43
CA LEU A 114 1.53 -10.89 5.61
C LEU A 114 0.73 -10.51 4.36
N VAL A 115 -0.54 -10.13 4.55
CA VAL A 115 -1.39 -9.50 3.53
C VAL A 115 -1.74 -8.07 3.91
N MET A 116 -1.41 -7.15 3.02
CA MET A 116 -1.59 -5.71 3.27
C MET A 116 -2.75 -5.14 2.45
N ARG A 117 -3.48 -4.21 3.05
CA ARG A 117 -4.40 -3.30 2.37
C ARG A 117 -4.07 -1.86 2.73
N ALA A 118 -4.21 -0.97 1.75
CA ALA A 118 -4.12 0.46 1.98
C ALA A 118 -5.53 1.01 2.27
N SER A 119 -5.63 1.95 3.20
CA SER A 119 -6.83 2.76 3.42
C SER A 119 -6.54 4.24 3.10
N SER A 120 -7.53 5.12 3.30
CA SER A 120 -7.45 6.55 2.99
C SER A 120 -7.49 7.47 4.21
N TYR A 121 -6.97 7.05 5.37
CA TYR A 121 -7.14 7.76 6.67
C TYR A 121 -8.61 8.06 7.03
N ASP A 122 -9.54 7.26 6.50
CA ASP A 122 -10.97 7.38 6.75
C ASP A 122 -11.43 6.20 7.62
N PRO A 123 -12.08 6.43 8.78
CA PRO A 123 -12.47 5.35 9.67
C PRO A 123 -13.41 4.31 9.06
N ALA A 124 -14.29 4.73 8.13
CA ALA A 124 -15.19 3.80 7.46
C ALA A 124 -14.42 2.95 6.44
N ASP A 125 -13.47 3.53 5.71
CA ASP A 125 -12.57 2.78 4.84
C ASP A 125 -11.67 1.82 5.61
N ASP A 126 -11.06 2.24 6.72
CA ASP A 126 -10.29 1.36 7.61
C ASP A 126 -11.11 0.12 8.00
N ARG A 127 -12.35 0.33 8.44
CA ARG A 127 -13.27 -0.75 8.81
C ARG A 127 -13.55 -1.70 7.65
N ARG A 128 -13.76 -1.17 6.43
CA ARG A 128 -13.94 -2.00 5.22
C ARG A 128 -12.70 -2.82 4.90
N GLN A 129 -11.51 -2.21 4.96
CA GLN A 129 -10.25 -2.91 4.65
C GLN A 129 -9.94 -4.00 5.69
N VAL A 130 -10.19 -3.74 6.97
CA VAL A 130 -10.06 -4.73 8.04
C VAL A 130 -11.05 -5.88 7.83
N GLY A 131 -12.34 -5.59 7.59
CA GLY A 131 -13.34 -6.63 7.32
C GLY A 131 -12.92 -7.57 6.20
N ALA A 132 -12.41 -7.02 5.11
CA ALA A 132 -11.96 -7.81 3.97
C ALA A 132 -10.64 -8.59 4.20
N LEU A 133 -9.92 -8.33 5.30
CA LEU A 133 -8.83 -9.16 5.79
C LEU A 133 -9.35 -10.28 6.69
N LEU A 134 -10.34 -9.98 7.55
CA LEU A 134 -11.02 -10.97 8.39
C LEU A 134 -11.68 -12.07 7.55
N ASP A 135 -12.40 -11.70 6.49
CA ASP A 135 -13.03 -12.64 5.55
C ASP A 135 -12.01 -13.56 4.86
N ARG A 136 -10.74 -13.14 4.83
CA ARG A 136 -9.62 -13.90 4.27
C ARG A 136 -9.02 -14.89 5.26
N GLY A 137 -9.43 -14.87 6.53
CA GLY A 137 -8.95 -15.76 7.58
C GLY A 137 -7.64 -15.33 8.22
N VAL A 138 -7.30 -14.04 8.24
CA VAL A 138 -6.15 -13.56 9.01
C VAL A 138 -6.32 -13.87 10.50
N GLN A 139 -5.25 -14.27 11.15
CA GLN A 139 -5.22 -14.70 12.55
C GLN A 139 -4.71 -13.59 13.47
N THR A 140 -4.10 -12.56 12.92
CA THR A 140 -3.58 -11.39 13.65
C THR A 140 -3.67 -10.17 12.74
N LEU A 141 -3.91 -9.00 13.33
CA LEU A 141 -4.05 -7.74 12.59
C LEU A 141 -3.04 -6.71 13.10
N LEU A 142 -2.30 -6.12 12.17
CA LEU A 142 -1.56 -4.89 12.34
C LEU A 142 -2.41 -3.75 11.75
N ALA A 143 -2.75 -2.74 12.53
CA ALA A 143 -3.58 -1.64 12.05
C ALA A 143 -2.98 -0.30 12.42
N ALA A 144 -2.96 0.63 11.47
CA ALA A 144 -2.65 2.02 11.71
C ALA A 144 -3.87 2.90 11.31
N PRO A 145 -4.97 2.82 12.08
CA PRO A 145 -6.23 3.43 11.68
C PRO A 145 -6.24 4.94 11.93
N ALA A 146 -7.26 5.66 11.47
CA ALA A 146 -7.53 7.02 11.92
C ALA A 146 -8.02 7.06 13.39
N THR A 147 -7.47 7.95 14.23
CA THR A 147 -7.86 8.11 15.66
C THR A 147 -8.78 9.28 15.91
N ALA A 148 -8.74 10.28 15.03
CA ALA A 148 -9.28 11.58 15.35
C ALA A 148 -10.82 11.57 15.33
N GLY A 149 -11.41 12.29 16.29
CA GLY A 149 -12.85 12.46 16.38
C GLY A 149 -13.62 11.21 16.83
N ALA A 150 -14.95 11.36 16.91
CA ALA A 150 -15.84 10.32 17.40
C ALA A 150 -15.76 9.02 16.56
N ALA A 151 -15.72 9.14 15.23
CA ALA A 151 -15.63 8.00 14.33
C ALA A 151 -14.33 7.20 14.49
N GLY A 152 -13.20 7.88 14.75
CA GLY A 152 -11.93 7.21 15.04
C GLY A 152 -11.96 6.45 16.37
N LEU A 153 -12.57 7.02 17.41
CA LEU A 153 -12.76 6.34 18.70
C LEU A 153 -13.70 5.14 18.59
N GLU A 154 -14.78 5.24 17.81
CA GLU A 154 -15.66 4.10 17.53
C GLU A 154 -14.94 2.98 16.79
N LEU A 155 -14.10 3.33 15.81
CA LEU A 155 -13.24 2.36 15.11
C LEU A 155 -12.30 1.65 16.07
N LEU A 156 -11.65 2.36 17.00
CA LEU A 156 -10.79 1.76 18.02
C LEU A 156 -11.53 0.79 18.93
N ARG A 157 -12.73 1.17 19.41
CA ARG A 157 -13.56 0.28 20.23
C ARG A 157 -13.96 -0.97 19.46
N TRP A 158 -14.31 -0.82 18.18
CA TRP A 158 -14.63 -1.96 17.32
C TRP A 158 -13.41 -2.87 17.10
N LEU A 159 -12.22 -2.31 16.84
CA LEU A 159 -10.98 -3.08 16.71
C LEU A 159 -10.66 -3.86 17.99
N GLY A 160 -10.86 -3.25 19.16
CA GLY A 160 -10.65 -3.90 20.45
C GLY A 160 -11.64 -5.02 20.78
N GLY A 161 -12.76 -5.12 20.05
CA GLY A 161 -13.75 -6.20 20.18
C GLY A 161 -13.57 -7.34 19.20
N LEU A 162 -12.55 -7.32 18.32
CA LEU A 162 -12.31 -8.39 17.35
C LEU A 162 -11.81 -9.67 18.05
N PRO A 163 -12.16 -10.86 17.53
CA PRO A 163 -11.79 -12.14 18.13
C PRO A 163 -10.32 -12.55 17.87
N LEU A 164 -9.48 -11.62 17.42
CA LEU A 164 -8.08 -11.85 17.10
C LEU A 164 -7.18 -10.77 17.73
N PRO A 165 -5.88 -11.04 17.92
CA PRO A 165 -4.94 -10.04 18.38
C PRO A 165 -4.82 -8.88 17.38
N VAL A 166 -5.07 -7.66 17.86
CA VAL A 166 -4.87 -6.42 17.09
C VAL A 166 -3.72 -5.63 17.70
N VAL A 167 -2.70 -5.35 16.90
CA VAL A 167 -1.59 -4.45 17.26
C VAL A 167 -1.77 -3.14 16.51
N LEU A 168 -1.81 -2.04 17.26
CA LEU A 168 -1.81 -0.70 16.68
C LEU A 168 -0.38 -0.30 16.33
N VAL A 169 -0.15 0.10 15.08
CA VAL A 169 1.17 0.47 14.56
C VAL A 169 1.26 1.98 14.45
N GLU A 170 2.35 2.55 14.99
CA GLU A 170 2.69 3.98 14.93
C GLU A 170 1.56 4.90 15.45
N ARG A 171 1.46 5.07 16.78
CA ARG A 171 0.75 6.21 17.42
C ARG A 171 1.18 6.45 18.88
N LEU A 172 1.29 7.72 19.24
CA LEU A 172 1.24 8.20 20.63
C LEU A 172 -0.20 8.07 21.17
N PRO A 173 -0.38 7.74 22.46
CA PRO A 173 -1.72 7.68 23.07
C PRO A 173 -2.42 9.04 22.96
N PRO A 174 -3.78 9.09 22.86
CA PRO A 174 -4.51 10.34 23.00
C PRO A 174 -4.12 11.01 24.33
N PRO A 175 -3.99 12.35 24.38
CA PRO A 175 -3.67 13.03 25.63
C PRO A 175 -4.71 12.66 26.70
N ALA A 176 -4.22 12.40 27.92
CA ALA A 176 -5.01 12.03 29.09
C ALA A 176 -5.99 13.12 29.52
#